data_AF-A0A7S1HUJ5-F1
#
_entry.id   AF-A0A7S1HUJ5-F1
#
_cell.length_a   1.000
_cell.length_b   1.000
_cell.length_c   1.000
_cell.angle_alpha   90.00
_cell.angle_beta   90.00
_cell.angle_gamma   90.00
#
_symmetry.space_group_name_H-M   'P 1'
#
loop_
_entity.id
_entity.type
_entity.pdbx_description
1 polymer ?
#
loop_
_entity_poly.entity_id
_entity_poly.type
_entity_poly.pdbx_seq_one_letter_code
_entity_poly.pdbx_strand_id
1 'polypeptide(L)'
;FGFRMSHGGGLGATLRSFDVFPKTLDEFKERTFSGATVSVISIVCIVALIIGEFQYYQGIDRVDELYVDTQTSGLMDIYLNITFPNVACSILTLDVMDGFGESQVNVEHNIHKRRLDRQGNDLNAVTKETRLGHETDDEHAKTKEALEKLKDPNYCGSCYGSEAQVGQCCNTCDEVKDAYRKKGWALSVHTHVEQCVREKVERQARASAEEGCNIFGYLQVKKVQGNFHFAPGKSFQHLGNHIHDFLPFEVEAFNVSHVIHSLGFGQQYPGIVNPLDGRKQMLPQDKSGLFQYFIKVVPTLFERYGGAKISTTQYSVTEHFKLR
;
A
#
# COMPACT_ATOMS: atom_id res chain seq x y z
N PHE A 1 8.75 -54.86 -44.70
CA PHE A 1 9.43 -53.76 -45.41
C PHE A 1 10.83 -53.61 -44.87
N GLY A 2 11.83 -53.88 -45.71
CA GLY A 2 13.24 -53.66 -45.36
C GLY A 2 13.55 -52.17 -45.37
N PHE A 3 13.93 -51.62 -44.21
CA PHE A 3 14.65 -50.37 -44.15
C PHE A 3 16.13 -50.69 -43.94
N ARG A 4 16.89 -50.60 -45.05
CA ARG A 4 18.33 -50.51 -45.04
C ARG A 4 18.68 -49.06 -44.73
N MET A 5 18.88 -48.73 -43.45
CA MET A 5 19.62 -47.51 -43.07
C MET A 5 21.09 -47.87 -42.89
N SER A 6 21.92 -47.27 -43.75
CA SER A 6 23.37 -47.30 -43.68
C SER A 6 23.85 -46.32 -42.61
N HIS A 7 24.80 -46.77 -41.78
CA HIS A 7 25.80 -46.01 -41.04
C HIS A 7 25.31 -44.86 -40.12
N GLY A 8 25.19 -45.21 -38.84
CA GLY A 8 25.15 -44.30 -37.69
C GLY A 8 25.11 -45.14 -36.41
N GLY A 9 26.29 -45.45 -35.86
CA GLY A 9 26.45 -46.39 -34.76
C GLY A 9 25.85 -45.92 -33.42
N GLY A 10 25.62 -46.89 -32.53
CA GLY A 10 25.75 -46.65 -31.09
C GLY A 10 24.60 -47.07 -30.17
N LEU A 11 23.34 -47.07 -30.63
CA LEU A 11 22.18 -47.27 -29.72
C LEU A 11 21.38 -48.55 -29.97
N GLY A 12 21.18 -48.96 -31.23
CA GLY A 12 20.39 -50.15 -31.54
C GLY A 12 21.07 -51.48 -31.20
N ALA A 13 22.42 -51.51 -31.17
CA ALA A 13 23.20 -52.71 -30.88
C ALA A 13 23.31 -53.00 -29.37
N THR A 14 23.36 -51.96 -28.54
CA THR A 14 23.42 -52.00 -27.07
C THR A 14 22.08 -52.33 -26.41
N LEU A 15 20.96 -52.05 -27.09
CA LEU A 15 19.64 -52.52 -26.65
C LEU A 15 19.44 -54.02 -26.87
N ARG A 16 20.21 -54.63 -27.77
CA ARG A 16 20.10 -56.06 -28.09
C ARG A 16 20.71 -56.96 -27.00
N SER A 17 21.54 -56.41 -26.12
CA SER A 17 22.08 -57.11 -24.94
C SER A 17 21.17 -57.00 -23.70
N PHE A 18 20.07 -56.24 -23.75
CA PHE A 18 19.08 -56.09 -22.68
C PHE A 18 17.79 -56.91 -22.95
N ASP A 19 17.85 -57.87 -23.86
CA ASP A 19 16.73 -58.74 -24.23
C ASP A 19 16.84 -60.05 -23.43
N VAL A 20 16.23 -60.09 -22.24
CA VAL A 20 16.34 -61.18 -21.25
C VAL A 20 15.57 -62.46 -21.66
N PHE A 21 14.79 -62.42 -22.75
CA PHE A 21 13.86 -63.48 -23.11
C PHE A 21 14.29 -64.29 -24.35
N PRO A 22 14.15 -65.63 -24.33
CA PRO A 22 14.47 -66.49 -25.48
C PRO A 22 13.51 -66.21 -26.65
N LYS A 23 14.06 -66.07 -27.86
CA LYS A 23 13.29 -65.74 -29.07
C LYS A 23 12.56 -66.97 -29.58
N THR A 24 11.26 -66.82 -29.83
CA THR A 24 10.43 -67.87 -30.43
C THR A 24 10.79 -68.10 -31.90
N LEU A 25 10.61 -69.34 -32.38
CA LEU A 25 10.85 -69.73 -33.77
C LEU A 25 9.93 -68.93 -34.72
N ASP A 26 10.48 -68.45 -35.84
CA ASP A 26 9.78 -67.56 -36.78
C ASP A 26 8.52 -68.19 -37.41
N GLU A 27 8.39 -69.52 -37.43
CA GLU A 27 7.23 -70.25 -37.98
C GLU A 27 5.94 -70.09 -37.17
N PHE A 28 6.03 -69.67 -35.90
CA PHE A 28 4.86 -69.41 -35.05
C PHE A 28 4.56 -67.91 -34.90
N LYS A 29 5.16 -67.05 -35.74
CA LYS A 29 5.10 -65.59 -35.61
C LYS A 29 4.23 -64.96 -36.70
N GLU A 30 2.93 -64.85 -36.46
CA GLU A 30 2.07 -64.02 -37.32
C GLU A 30 2.30 -62.54 -37.04
N ARG A 31 2.75 -61.79 -38.05
CA ARG A 31 2.97 -60.34 -37.97
C ARG A 31 1.74 -59.61 -38.49
N THR A 32 0.95 -59.02 -37.58
CA THR A 32 -0.21 -58.21 -37.95
C THR A 32 0.11 -56.72 -37.88
N PHE A 33 -0.36 -55.96 -38.87
CA PHE A 33 -0.18 -54.49 -38.93
C PHE A 33 -0.93 -53.76 -37.80
N SER A 34 -2.09 -54.29 -37.40
CA SER A 34 -2.86 -53.82 -36.25
C SER A 34 -2.10 -53.98 -34.94
N GLY A 35 -1.43 -55.12 -34.72
CA GLY A 35 -0.60 -55.36 -33.54
C GLY A 35 0.55 -54.37 -33.40
N ALA A 36 1.26 -54.10 -34.51
CA ALA A 36 2.34 -53.10 -34.52
C ALA A 36 1.83 -51.68 -34.19
N THR A 37 0.65 -51.30 -34.70
CA THR A 37 0.05 -49.98 -34.44
C THR A 37 -0.33 -49.83 -32.96
N VAL A 38 -0.98 -50.85 -32.38
CA VAL A 38 -1.34 -50.86 -30.96
C VAL A 38 -0.09 -50.78 -30.09
N SER A 39 0.97 -51.54 -30.39
CA SER A 39 2.23 -51.47 -29.63
C SER A 39 2.88 -50.09 -29.68
N VAL A 40 2.89 -49.42 -30.83
CA VAL A 40 3.44 -48.05 -30.96
C VAL A 40 2.62 -47.06 -30.13
N ILE A 41 1.29 -47.11 -30.21
CA ILE A 41 0.40 -46.25 -29.42
C ILE A 41 0.63 -46.50 -27.92
N SER A 42 0.69 -47.76 -27.49
CA SER A 42 0.96 -48.11 -26.09
C SER A 42 2.31 -47.58 -25.60
N ILE A 43 3.38 -47.70 -26.40
CA ILE A 43 4.69 -47.15 -26.04
C ILE A 43 4.63 -45.62 -25.94
N VAL A 44 3.96 -44.94 -26.87
CA VAL A 44 3.78 -43.48 -26.81
C VAL A 44 3.01 -43.07 -25.55
N CYS A 45 1.92 -43.76 -25.22
CA CYS A 45 1.17 -43.50 -24.00
C CYS A 45 2.02 -43.74 -22.74
N ILE A 46 2.79 -44.83 -22.68
CA ILE A 46 3.68 -45.12 -21.54
C ILE A 46 4.73 -44.02 -21.39
N VAL A 47 5.37 -43.59 -22.49
CA VAL A 47 6.37 -42.50 -22.45
C VAL A 47 5.72 -41.19 -21.99
N ALA A 48 4.53 -40.86 -22.49
CA ALA A 48 3.80 -39.66 -22.06
C ALA A 48 3.46 -39.70 -20.57
N LEU A 49 3.00 -40.85 -20.05
CA LEU A 49 2.72 -41.02 -18.62
C LEU A 49 4.00 -40.93 -17.78
N ILE A 50 5.11 -41.53 -18.21
CA ILE A 50 6.40 -41.42 -17.50
C ILE A 50 6.86 -39.97 -17.43
N ILE A 51 6.75 -39.21 -18.52
CA ILE A 51 7.11 -37.79 -18.53
C ILE A 51 6.18 -37.01 -17.58
N GLY A 52 4.87 -37.29 -17.61
CA GLY A 52 3.90 -36.64 -16.73
C GLY A 52 4.16 -36.91 -15.25
N GLU A 53 4.37 -38.16 -14.87
CA GLU A 53 4.70 -38.56 -13.50
C GLU A 53 6.05 -38.00 -13.05
N PHE A 54 7.04 -37.97 -13.95
CA PHE A 54 8.34 -37.38 -13.63
C PHE A 54 8.23 -35.86 -13.37
N GLN A 55 7.45 -35.15 -14.18
CA GLN A 55 7.17 -33.73 -13.97
C GLN A 55 6.40 -33.50 -12.66
N TYR A 56 5.43 -34.36 -12.35
CA TYR A 56 4.67 -34.30 -11.11
C TYR A 56 5.56 -34.56 -9.89
N TYR A 57 6.43 -35.57 -9.94
CA TYR A 57 7.38 -35.91 -8.87
C TYR A 57 8.45 -34.82 -8.65
N GLN A 58 8.81 -34.07 -9.69
CA GLN A 58 9.64 -32.88 -9.56
C GLN A 58 8.89 -31.68 -8.96
N GLY A 59 7.57 -31.77 -8.79
CA GLY A 59 6.77 -30.80 -8.07
C GLY A 59 7.17 -30.73 -6.59
N ILE A 60 7.21 -29.50 -6.07
CA ILE A 60 7.44 -29.28 -4.64
C ILE A 60 6.09 -29.36 -3.93
N ASP A 61 5.89 -30.41 -3.13
CA ASP A 61 4.74 -30.52 -2.24
C ASP A 61 4.93 -29.60 -1.02
N ARG A 62 3.88 -28.84 -0.69
CA ARG A 62 3.83 -27.99 0.49
C ARG A 62 3.05 -28.69 1.58
N VAL A 63 3.66 -28.89 2.74
CA VAL A 63 3.02 -29.46 3.92
C VAL A 63 2.90 -28.37 4.97
N ASP A 64 1.67 -28.06 5.36
CA ASP A 64 1.38 -27.07 6.39
C ASP A 64 1.17 -27.77 7.73
N GLU A 65 2.01 -27.46 8.70
CA GLU A 65 1.90 -27.96 10.08
C GLU A 65 1.65 -26.81 11.05
N LEU A 66 0.78 -27.05 12.04
CA LEU A 66 0.47 -26.07 13.07
C LEU A 66 1.22 -26.42 14.37
N TYR A 67 1.98 -25.45 14.88
CA TYR A 67 2.68 -25.56 16.14
C TYR A 67 2.36 -24.37 17.06
N VAL A 68 2.61 -24.53 18.35
CA VAL A 68 2.42 -23.46 19.34
C VAL A 68 3.55 -22.44 19.18
N ASP A 69 3.18 -21.18 18.92
CA ASP A 69 4.15 -20.09 18.89
C ASP A 69 4.65 -19.77 20.29
N THR A 70 5.96 -19.93 20.50
CA THR A 70 6.64 -19.62 21.76
C THR A 70 7.30 -18.23 21.74
N GLN A 71 7.30 -17.54 20.60
CA GLN A 71 7.93 -16.23 20.41
C GLN A 71 6.89 -15.10 20.42
N THR A 72 6.24 -14.90 21.56
CA THR A 72 5.16 -13.91 21.73
C THR A 72 5.64 -12.47 21.89
N SER A 73 6.94 -12.21 22.06
CA SER A 73 7.48 -10.87 22.28
C SER A 73 8.47 -10.43 21.19
N GLY A 74 8.40 -9.15 20.81
CA GLY A 74 9.33 -8.56 19.84
C GLY A 74 8.71 -7.42 19.02
N LEU A 75 9.52 -6.86 18.14
CA LEU A 75 9.11 -5.91 17.13
C LEU A 75 8.75 -6.64 15.82
N MET A 76 7.89 -6.02 15.02
CA MET A 76 7.48 -6.48 13.70
C MET A 76 7.44 -5.27 12.77
N ASP A 77 8.00 -5.45 11.58
CA ASP A 77 7.93 -4.43 10.55
C ASP A 77 6.66 -4.63 9.71
N ILE A 78 5.92 -3.56 9.45
CA ILE A 78 4.76 -3.53 8.56
C ILE A 78 5.17 -2.76 7.32
N TYR A 79 5.27 -3.44 6.18
CA TYR A 79 5.57 -2.84 4.90
C TYR A 79 4.28 -2.39 4.24
N LEU A 80 4.21 -1.12 3.83
CA LEU A 80 3.02 -0.56 3.19
C LEU A 80 3.41 0.27 1.97
N ASN A 81 2.57 0.20 0.94
CA ASN A 81 2.58 1.07 -0.22
C ASN A 81 1.14 1.30 -0.66
N ILE A 82 0.62 2.49 -0.35
CA ILE A 82 -0.78 2.84 -0.52
C ILE A 82 -0.88 4.20 -1.23
N THR A 83 -1.74 4.29 -2.23
CA THR A 83 -2.00 5.55 -2.97
C THR A 83 -3.41 6.04 -2.70
N PHE A 84 -3.52 7.32 -2.35
CA PHE A 84 -4.76 8.09 -2.17
C PHE A 84 -4.86 9.11 -3.31
N PRO A 85 -5.56 8.82 -4.42
CA PRO A 85 -5.59 9.70 -5.59
C PRO A 85 -6.25 11.07 -5.38
N ASN A 86 -7.13 11.19 -4.37
CA ASN A 86 -7.95 12.39 -4.16
C ASN A 86 -7.65 13.07 -2.82
N VAL A 87 -6.44 12.90 -2.29
CA VAL A 87 -5.99 13.49 -1.02
C VAL A 87 -4.55 13.97 -1.18
N ALA A 88 -4.31 15.25 -0.92
CA ALA A 88 -2.97 15.83 -1.00
C ALA A 88 -2.05 15.33 0.12
N CYS A 89 -0.75 15.17 -0.16
CA CYS A 89 0.21 14.67 0.83
C CYS A 89 0.41 15.61 2.04
N SER A 90 0.14 16.90 1.88
CA SER A 90 0.31 17.90 2.94
C SER A 90 -0.70 17.75 4.08
N ILE A 91 -1.87 17.15 3.80
CA ILE A 91 -2.96 17.00 4.78
C ILE A 91 -3.16 15.56 5.23
N LEU A 92 -2.62 14.59 4.49
CA LEU A 92 -2.76 13.18 4.82
C LEU A 92 -1.82 12.79 5.96
N THR A 93 -2.35 12.30 7.07
CA THR A 93 -1.60 11.78 8.20
C THR A 93 -1.72 10.26 8.30
N LEU A 94 -0.71 9.64 8.93
CA LEU A 94 -0.68 8.23 9.29
C LEU A 94 -0.41 8.18 10.77
N ASP A 95 -1.32 7.60 11.52
CA ASP A 95 -1.12 7.38 12.95
C ASP A 95 -1.20 5.91 13.27
N VAL A 96 -0.40 5.53 14.27
CA VAL A 96 -0.25 4.17 14.74
C VAL A 96 -0.50 4.17 16.23
N MET A 97 -1.45 3.36 16.68
CA MET A 97 -1.80 3.18 18.08
C MET A 97 -1.63 1.72 18.47
N ASP A 98 -0.84 1.45 19.51
CA ASP A 98 -0.81 0.13 20.12
C ASP A 98 -2.03 -0.09 21.03
N GLY A 99 -2.25 -1.34 21.46
CA GLY A 99 -3.37 -1.72 22.31
C GLY A 99 -3.33 -1.11 23.71
N PHE A 100 -2.23 -0.44 24.06
CA PHE A 100 -2.07 0.33 25.30
C PHE A 100 -2.32 1.83 25.10
N GLY A 101 -2.65 2.26 23.88
CA GLY A 101 -2.93 3.66 23.54
C GLY A 101 -1.68 4.52 23.35
N GLU A 102 -0.49 3.92 23.37
CA GLU A 102 0.76 4.64 23.11
C GLU A 102 0.90 4.85 21.60
N SER A 103 0.95 6.13 21.21
CA SER A 103 1.24 6.50 19.83
C SER A 103 2.74 6.47 19.60
N GLN A 104 3.17 5.79 18.54
CA GLN A 104 4.58 5.73 18.18
C GLN A 104 4.98 7.04 17.48
N VAL A 105 5.59 7.96 18.22
CA VAL A 105 6.04 9.28 17.71
C VAL A 105 7.18 9.13 16.66
N ASN A 106 7.81 7.95 16.55
CA ASN A 106 8.92 7.67 15.63
C ASN A 106 8.51 7.07 14.26
N VAL A 107 7.24 7.18 13.88
CA VAL A 107 6.74 6.71 12.57
C VAL A 107 7.36 7.47 11.38
N GLU A 108 7.90 8.67 11.60
CA GLU A 108 8.34 9.58 10.54
C GLU A 108 9.62 9.18 9.80
N HIS A 109 10.48 8.33 10.38
CA HIS A 109 11.80 8.06 9.76
C HIS A 109 11.78 7.05 8.61
N ASN A 110 10.79 6.16 8.55
CA ASN A 110 10.75 5.04 7.60
C ASN A 110 9.55 5.10 6.63
N ILE A 111 8.74 6.15 6.73
CA ILE A 111 7.56 6.39 5.89
C ILE A 111 7.81 7.61 5.02
N HIS A 112 7.61 7.43 3.72
CA HIS A 112 7.79 8.46 2.72
C HIS A 112 6.45 8.80 2.06
N LYS A 113 6.27 10.08 1.74
CA LYS A 113 5.11 10.60 0.99
C LYS A 113 5.59 11.11 -0.37
N ARG A 114 4.95 10.64 -1.44
CA ARG A 114 5.17 11.08 -2.81
C ARG A 114 3.91 11.76 -3.34
N ARG A 115 4.07 12.99 -3.82
CA ARG A 115 2.99 13.80 -4.40
C ARG A 115 2.68 13.31 -5.80
N LEU A 116 1.41 13.15 -6.11
CA LEU A 116 0.94 12.63 -7.40
C LEU A 116 0.02 13.65 -8.08
N ASP A 117 0.09 13.71 -9.41
CA ASP A 117 -0.93 14.41 -10.20
C ASP A 117 -2.23 13.57 -10.29
N ARG A 118 -3.27 14.14 -10.91
CA ARG A 118 -4.54 13.43 -11.17
C ARG A 118 -4.38 12.16 -12.03
N GLN A 119 -3.31 12.06 -12.81
CA GLN A 119 -3.00 10.92 -13.68
C GLN A 119 -2.14 9.87 -12.96
N GLY A 120 -1.72 10.12 -11.72
CA GLY A 120 -0.87 9.23 -10.92
C GLY A 120 0.63 9.36 -11.19
N ASN A 121 1.08 10.42 -11.89
CA ASN A 121 2.49 10.70 -12.10
C ASN A 121 3.09 11.48 -10.94
N ASP A 122 4.39 11.29 -10.70
CA ASP A 122 5.12 11.93 -9.63
C ASP A 122 5.33 13.44 -9.90
N LEU A 123 4.75 14.29 -9.05
CA LEU A 123 4.93 15.75 -9.11
C LEU A 123 6.32 16.20 -8.62
N ASN A 124 6.99 15.38 -7.80
CA ASN A 124 8.32 15.68 -7.26
C ASN A 124 9.45 15.43 -8.27
N ALA A 125 9.16 14.81 -9.43
CA ALA A 125 10.10 14.76 -10.55
C ALA A 125 10.41 16.15 -11.14
N VAL A 126 9.60 17.17 -10.81
CA VAL A 126 9.73 18.54 -11.33
C VAL A 126 10.15 19.56 -10.26
N THR A 127 10.07 19.25 -8.95
CA THR A 127 10.41 20.25 -7.90
C THR A 127 11.08 19.62 -6.69
N LYS A 128 12.27 20.14 -6.35
CA LYS A 128 13.07 19.77 -5.17
C LYS A 128 12.25 19.85 -3.87
N GLU A 129 12.47 18.83 -3.04
CA GLU A 129 12.01 18.59 -1.67
C GLU A 129 11.56 19.82 -0.87
N THR A 130 10.33 19.76 -0.32
CA THR A 130 9.92 20.59 0.83
C THR A 130 9.93 19.72 2.08
N ARG A 131 10.75 20.06 3.07
CA ARG A 131 10.83 19.36 4.37
C ARG A 131 9.66 19.79 5.26
N LEU A 132 9.03 18.84 5.93
CA LEU A 132 7.97 19.05 6.92
C LEU A 132 8.53 19.68 8.20
N GLY A 133 7.78 20.62 8.78
CA GLY A 133 8.12 21.34 10.01
C GLY A 133 6.86 21.71 10.82
N HIS A 134 7.03 21.58 12.14
CA HIS A 134 6.11 21.73 13.28
C HIS A 134 5.49 23.13 13.41
N GLU A 135 4.19 23.25 13.74
CA GLU A 135 3.52 24.53 14.12
C GLU A 135 2.50 24.29 15.26
N THR A 136 2.53 25.17 16.29
CA THR A 136 1.96 25.03 17.65
C THR A 136 0.48 25.43 17.83
N ASP A 137 -0.07 25.07 19.00
CA ASP A 137 -1.49 24.80 19.34
C ASP A 137 -2.51 25.95 19.50
N ASP A 138 -2.23 27.20 19.09
CA ASP A 138 -3.10 28.36 19.43
C ASP A 138 -4.07 28.84 18.31
N GLU A 139 -4.21 28.11 17.20
CA GLU A 139 -4.89 28.60 15.98
C GLU A 139 -6.36 28.19 15.79
N HIS A 140 -6.85 27.14 16.43
CA HIS A 140 -8.09 26.46 15.97
C HIS A 140 -9.41 27.19 16.27
N ALA A 141 -9.43 28.17 17.17
CA ALA A 141 -10.64 28.95 17.44
C ALA A 141 -10.91 30.04 16.38
N LYS A 142 -9.89 30.48 15.64
CA LYS A 142 -9.98 31.63 14.71
C LYS A 142 -10.35 31.22 13.28
N THR A 143 -10.14 29.96 12.91
CA THR A 143 -10.36 29.43 11.55
C THR A 143 -11.85 29.36 11.18
N LYS A 144 -12.73 29.06 12.15
CA LYS A 144 -14.18 28.93 11.96
C LYS A 144 -14.86 30.26 11.62
N GLU A 145 -14.44 31.34 12.25
CA GLU A 145 -14.99 32.68 12.01
C GLU A 145 -14.51 33.27 10.66
N ALA A 146 -13.29 32.89 10.24
CA ALA A 146 -12.67 33.34 8.99
C ALA A 146 -13.39 32.85 7.73
N LEU A 147 -13.86 31.59 7.76
CA LEU A 147 -14.37 30.88 6.59
C LEU A 147 -15.87 31.16 6.32
N GLU A 148 -16.66 31.41 7.37
CA GLU A 148 -18.07 31.84 7.21
C GLU A 148 -18.17 33.27 6.66
N LYS A 149 -17.26 34.15 7.09
CA LYS A 149 -17.17 35.53 6.59
C LYS A 149 -16.71 35.63 5.12
N LEU A 150 -16.21 34.55 4.53
CA LEU A 150 -15.82 34.46 3.11
C LEU A 150 -17.03 34.52 2.16
N LYS A 151 -18.24 34.28 2.67
CA LYS A 151 -19.49 34.25 1.88
C LYS A 151 -20.25 35.58 1.91
N ASP A 152 -19.80 36.56 2.68
CA ASP A 152 -20.45 37.87 2.75
C ASP A 152 -19.86 38.81 1.68
N PRO A 153 -20.65 39.27 0.69
CA PRO A 153 -20.19 40.25 -0.30
C PRO A 153 -19.78 41.60 0.32
N ASN A 154 -20.11 41.86 1.59
CA ASN A 154 -19.71 43.05 2.35
C ASN A 154 -18.60 42.79 3.38
N TYR A 155 -17.82 41.70 3.25
CA TYR A 155 -16.71 41.41 4.17
C TYR A 155 -15.64 42.52 4.15
N CYS A 156 -15.30 43.00 5.35
CA CYS A 156 -14.24 43.97 5.62
C CYS A 156 -13.33 43.43 6.72
N GLY A 157 -12.18 42.87 6.34
CA GLY A 157 -11.21 42.34 7.29
C GLY A 157 -10.41 43.44 8.01
N SER A 158 -9.99 43.17 9.24
CA SER A 158 -9.16 44.11 10.02
C SER A 158 -7.72 44.13 9.51
N CYS A 159 -7.10 45.32 9.47
CA CYS A 159 -5.67 45.45 9.24
C CYS A 159 -4.87 45.41 10.56
N TYR A 160 -5.47 44.98 11.66
CA TYR A 160 -4.82 44.83 12.98
C TYR A 160 -4.11 46.12 13.46
N GLY A 161 -4.73 47.28 13.24
CA GLY A 161 -4.19 48.57 13.68
C GLY A 161 -3.21 49.24 12.69
N SER A 162 -3.01 48.64 11.51
CA SER A 162 -2.16 49.18 10.44
C SER A 162 -2.94 49.94 9.35
N GLU A 163 -4.20 50.26 9.59
CA GLU A 163 -5.05 51.02 8.67
C GLU A 163 -4.43 52.40 8.35
N ALA A 164 -4.39 52.77 7.07
CA ALA A 164 -3.92 54.09 6.61
C ALA A 164 -5.03 55.16 6.69
N GLN A 165 -6.29 54.74 6.58
CA GLN A 165 -7.47 55.60 6.66
C GLN A 165 -8.54 54.93 7.53
N VAL A 166 -9.36 55.75 8.20
CA VAL A 166 -10.49 55.29 9.01
C VAL A 166 -11.48 54.58 8.09
N GLY A 167 -11.66 53.27 8.29
CA GLY A 167 -12.52 52.42 7.45
C GLY A 167 -11.80 51.63 6.35
N GLN A 168 -10.46 51.62 6.31
CA GLN A 168 -9.72 50.74 5.41
C GLN A 168 -9.86 49.27 5.85
N CYS A 169 -10.30 48.42 4.93
CA CYS A 169 -10.35 46.97 5.10
C CYS A 169 -9.07 46.31 4.56
N CYS A 170 -8.60 45.26 5.23
CA CYS A 170 -7.60 44.33 4.70
C CYS A 170 -8.24 42.96 4.56
N ASN A 171 -8.51 42.55 3.34
CA ASN A 171 -9.25 41.34 3.02
C ASN A 171 -8.33 40.16 2.70
N THR A 172 -7.09 40.43 2.26
CA THR A 172 -6.09 39.39 1.94
C THR A 172 -4.90 39.42 2.89
N CYS A 173 -4.21 38.28 2.99
CA CYS A 173 -2.98 38.14 3.79
C CYS A 173 -1.90 39.13 3.31
N ASP A 174 -1.81 39.35 2.00
CA ASP A 174 -0.82 40.24 1.42
C ASP A 174 -1.17 41.72 1.62
N GLU A 175 -2.46 42.09 1.68
CA GLU A 175 -2.89 43.43 2.11
C GLU A 175 -2.50 43.76 3.55
N VAL A 176 -2.64 42.79 4.47
CA VAL A 176 -2.20 42.95 5.87
C VAL A 176 -0.68 43.15 5.93
N LYS A 177 0.09 42.32 5.21
CA LYS A 177 1.56 42.48 5.12
C LYS A 177 1.96 43.83 4.56
N ASP A 178 1.27 44.29 3.53
CA ASP A 178 1.53 45.58 2.88
C ASP A 178 1.22 46.77 3.79
N ALA A 179 0.14 46.69 4.56
CA ALA A 179 -0.22 47.69 5.55
C ALA A 179 0.83 47.78 6.69
N TYR A 180 1.31 46.63 7.18
CA TYR A 180 2.38 46.54 8.18
C TYR A 180 3.70 47.11 7.64
N ARG A 181 4.07 46.75 6.40
CA ARG A 181 5.29 47.24 5.75
C ARG A 181 5.30 48.75 5.60
N LYS A 182 4.16 49.37 5.26
CA LYS A 182 4.03 50.84 5.15
C LYS A 182 4.17 51.55 6.50
N LYS A 183 3.84 50.89 7.61
CA LYS A 183 4.04 51.39 8.98
C LYS A 183 5.44 51.08 9.55
N GLY A 184 6.27 50.35 8.79
CA GLY A 184 7.59 49.90 9.24
C GLY A 184 7.53 48.80 10.31
N TRP A 185 6.40 48.10 10.44
CA TRP A 185 6.23 47.00 11.38
C TRP A 185 6.66 45.68 10.74
N ALA A 186 7.38 44.85 11.50
CA ALA A 186 7.67 43.47 11.10
C ALA A 186 6.51 42.57 11.56
N LEU A 187 5.90 41.84 10.62
CA LEU A 187 4.87 40.85 10.94
C LEU A 187 5.54 39.61 11.56
N SER A 188 5.79 39.67 12.87
CA SER A 188 6.13 38.48 13.64
C SER A 188 4.85 37.70 13.89
N VAL A 189 4.88 36.40 13.58
CA VAL A 189 3.82 35.41 13.85
C VAL A 189 2.77 35.32 12.72
N HIS A 190 3.10 34.48 11.75
CA HIS A 190 2.24 34.09 10.61
C HIS A 190 0.99 33.28 11.03
N THR A 191 0.76 33.09 12.34
CA THR A 191 -0.24 32.17 12.90
C THR A 191 -1.40 32.86 13.62
N HIS A 192 -1.54 34.19 13.55
CA HIS A 192 -2.65 34.88 14.23
C HIS A 192 -3.46 35.82 13.34
N VAL A 193 -3.11 35.90 12.06
CA VAL A 193 -3.78 36.74 11.06
C VAL A 193 -4.83 35.90 10.32
N GLU A 194 -6.10 36.18 10.58
CA GLU A 194 -7.28 35.47 10.05
C GLU A 194 -7.18 35.22 8.54
N GLN A 195 -6.80 36.25 7.79
CA GLN A 195 -6.70 36.23 6.33
C GLN A 195 -5.60 35.27 5.83
N CYS A 196 -4.48 35.16 6.56
CA CYS A 196 -3.38 34.27 6.20
C CYS A 196 -3.68 32.80 6.49
N VAL A 197 -4.37 32.52 7.60
CA VAL A 197 -4.84 31.17 7.95
C VAL A 197 -5.86 30.69 6.92
N ARG A 198 -6.84 31.54 6.61
CA ARG A 198 -7.91 31.24 5.66
C ARG A 198 -7.39 30.91 4.26
N GLU A 199 -6.51 31.75 3.72
CA GLU A 199 -5.91 31.49 2.40
C GLU A 199 -5.03 30.24 2.38
N LYS A 200 -4.34 29.91 3.49
CA LYS A 200 -3.54 28.67 3.61
C LYS A 200 -4.44 27.44 3.53
N VAL A 201 -5.56 27.44 4.25
CA VAL A 201 -6.58 26.38 4.23
C VAL A 201 -7.20 26.25 2.84
N GLU A 202 -7.55 27.37 2.19
CA GLU A 202 -8.12 27.36 0.85
C GLU A 202 -7.15 26.80 -0.21
N ARG A 203 -5.86 27.16 -0.12
CA ARG A 203 -4.82 26.59 -0.99
C ARG A 203 -4.64 25.09 -0.78
N GLN A 204 -4.71 24.61 0.46
CA GLN A 204 -4.63 23.19 0.80
C GLN A 204 -5.86 22.40 0.31
N ALA A 205 -7.06 23.00 0.41
CA ALA A 205 -8.29 22.43 -0.11
C ALA A 205 -8.27 22.32 -1.65
N ARG A 206 -7.81 23.36 -2.35
CA ARG A 206 -7.62 23.34 -3.81
C ARG A 206 -6.54 22.34 -4.24
N ALA A 207 -5.43 22.25 -3.51
CA ALA A 207 -4.39 21.26 -3.78
C ALA A 207 -4.95 19.83 -3.68
N SER A 208 -5.79 19.55 -2.68
CA SER A 208 -6.44 18.23 -2.52
C SER A 208 -7.42 17.87 -3.64
N ALA A 209 -7.93 18.86 -4.39
CA ALA A 209 -8.77 18.61 -5.55
C ALA A 209 -7.98 18.19 -6.80
N GLU A 210 -6.68 18.50 -6.87
CA GLU A 210 -5.83 18.29 -8.05
C GLU A 210 -4.62 17.37 -7.81
N GLU A 211 -4.40 16.96 -6.57
CA GLU A 211 -3.24 16.19 -6.11
C GLU A 211 -3.67 14.91 -5.38
N GLY A 212 -2.93 13.83 -5.64
CA GLY A 212 -2.97 12.60 -4.86
C GLY A 212 -1.69 12.41 -4.04
N CYS A 213 -1.73 11.43 -3.14
CA CYS A 213 -0.59 11.07 -2.32
C CYS A 213 -0.30 9.58 -2.33
N ASN A 214 0.94 9.19 -2.57
CA ASN A 214 1.42 7.85 -2.33
C ASN A 214 2.25 7.80 -1.04
N ILE A 215 1.80 6.99 -0.09
CA ILE A 215 2.54 6.69 1.15
C ILE A 215 3.17 5.31 0.99
N PHE A 216 4.48 5.23 1.19
CA PHE A 216 5.21 3.96 1.12
C PHE A 216 6.36 3.92 2.12
N GLY A 217 6.74 2.70 2.52
CA GLY A 217 7.82 2.48 3.47
C GLY A 217 7.50 1.35 4.43
N TYR A 218 7.99 1.45 5.67
CA TYR A 218 7.69 0.48 6.70
C TYR A 218 7.51 1.10 8.09
N LEU A 219 6.67 0.47 8.91
CA LEU A 219 6.43 0.83 10.30
C LEU A 219 7.05 -0.26 11.18
N GLN A 220 7.81 0.13 12.21
CA GLN A 220 8.27 -0.84 13.21
C GLN A 220 7.37 -0.76 14.44
N VAL A 221 6.63 -1.83 14.72
CA VAL A 221 5.64 -1.87 15.81
C VAL A 221 5.91 -3.03 16.76
N LYS A 222 5.39 -2.96 17.98
CA LYS A 222 5.35 -4.11 18.88
C LYS A 222 4.36 -5.15 18.37
N LYS A 223 4.66 -6.43 18.57
CA LYS A 223 3.74 -7.56 18.27
C LYS A 223 2.59 -7.64 19.28
N VAL A 224 1.72 -6.65 19.27
CA VAL A 224 0.52 -6.57 20.12
C VAL A 224 -0.68 -6.18 19.26
N GLN A 225 -1.89 -6.33 19.82
CA GLN A 225 -3.07 -5.75 19.20
C GLN A 225 -2.86 -4.25 19.03
N GLY A 226 -3.23 -3.70 17.88
CA GLY A 226 -3.08 -2.29 17.58
C GLY A 226 -3.84 -1.92 16.32
N ASN A 227 -3.80 -0.66 15.95
CA ASN A 227 -4.37 -0.15 14.71
C ASN A 227 -3.47 0.95 14.14
N PHE A 228 -3.56 1.11 12.83
CA PHE A 228 -3.08 2.32 12.17
C PHE A 228 -4.18 2.80 11.23
N HIS A 229 -4.31 4.10 11.08
CA HIS A 229 -5.31 4.70 10.20
C HIS A 229 -4.69 5.85 9.42
N PHE A 230 -5.31 6.12 8.28
CA PHE A 230 -5.01 7.28 7.45
C PHE A 230 -6.18 8.24 7.54
N ALA A 231 -5.89 9.49 7.87
CA ALA A 231 -6.89 10.53 7.99
C ALA A 231 -6.40 11.82 7.31
N PRO A 232 -7.28 12.58 6.66
CA PRO A 232 -6.98 13.97 6.32
C PRO A 232 -7.13 14.84 7.57
N GLY A 233 -6.21 15.79 7.76
CA GLY A 233 -6.19 16.70 8.91
C GLY A 233 -5.01 16.43 9.84
N LYS A 234 -4.79 17.33 10.80
CA LYS A 234 -3.73 17.17 11.81
C LYS A 234 -4.19 16.20 12.90
N SER A 235 -3.31 15.29 13.30
CA SER A 235 -3.50 14.45 14.48
C SER A 235 -2.94 15.15 15.72
N PHE A 236 -3.75 15.24 16.79
CA PHE A 236 -3.33 15.82 18.07
C PHE A 236 -3.54 14.81 19.21
N GLN A 237 -2.63 14.83 20.18
CA GLN A 237 -2.77 14.11 21.43
C GLN A 237 -3.08 15.10 22.55
N HIS A 238 -4.25 14.96 23.17
CA HIS A 238 -4.60 15.72 24.37
C HIS A 238 -5.08 14.75 25.45
N LEU A 239 -4.41 14.74 26.61
CA LEU A 239 -4.78 13.93 27.79
C LEU A 239 -4.89 12.42 27.52
N GLY A 240 -3.99 11.84 26.72
CA GLY A 240 -3.98 10.40 26.43
C GLY A 240 -5.07 9.93 25.44
N ASN A 241 -5.86 10.85 24.90
CA ASN A 241 -6.78 10.58 23.79
C ASN A 241 -6.16 11.04 22.48
N HIS A 242 -6.17 10.14 21.48
CA HIS A 242 -5.80 10.46 20.11
C HIS A 242 -7.00 11.09 19.41
N ILE A 243 -6.96 12.40 19.22
CA ILE A 243 -8.06 13.15 18.60
C ILE A 243 -7.54 13.69 17.27
N HIS A 244 -8.17 13.28 16.19
CA HIS A 244 -8.07 14.04 14.95
C HIS A 244 -8.87 15.31 15.13
N ASP A 245 -8.27 16.45 14.83
CA ASP A 245 -9.03 17.71 14.78
C ASP A 245 -9.92 17.68 13.54
N PHE A 246 -10.97 16.87 13.61
CA PHE A 246 -12.11 16.96 12.72
C PHE A 246 -13.02 18.01 13.33
N LEU A 247 -12.86 19.26 12.91
CA LEU A 247 -13.98 20.18 12.94
C LEU A 247 -15.12 19.49 12.15
N PRO A 248 -16.29 19.21 12.76
CA PRO A 248 -17.37 18.45 12.13
C PRO A 248 -17.91 19.05 10.82
N PHE A 249 -17.45 20.25 10.46
CA PHE A 249 -17.89 21.08 9.34
C PHE A 249 -16.76 21.45 8.37
N GLU A 250 -15.52 20.98 8.55
CA GLU A 250 -14.39 21.49 7.76
C GLU A 250 -14.28 20.94 6.34
N VAL A 251 -15.12 19.97 5.97
CA VAL A 251 -15.15 19.37 4.63
C VAL A 251 -16.24 18.31 4.60
N GLU A 252 -17.39 18.67 4.04
CA GLU A 252 -18.56 17.79 3.96
C GLU A 252 -18.30 16.53 3.11
N ALA A 253 -17.22 16.47 2.33
CA ALA A 253 -16.78 15.24 1.69
C ALA A 253 -15.27 15.16 1.42
N PHE A 254 -14.56 14.20 2.02
CA PHE A 254 -13.25 13.76 1.57
C PHE A 254 -13.33 12.39 0.92
N ASN A 255 -12.86 12.34 -0.32
CA ASN A 255 -12.81 11.12 -1.09
C ASN A 255 -11.57 10.31 -0.68
N VAL A 256 -11.72 9.44 0.33
CA VAL A 256 -10.68 8.50 0.79
C VAL A 256 -10.55 7.25 -0.10
N SER A 257 -10.85 7.39 -1.39
CA SER A 257 -10.50 6.38 -2.38
C SER A 257 -9.01 6.07 -2.27
N HIS A 258 -8.66 4.80 -2.38
CA HIS A 258 -7.27 4.38 -2.26
C HIS A 258 -6.98 3.07 -3.00
N VAL A 259 -5.71 2.89 -3.29
CA VAL A 259 -5.12 1.69 -3.89
C VAL A 259 -4.05 1.17 -2.96
N ILE A 260 -4.25 -0.02 -2.42
CA ILE A 260 -3.24 -0.75 -1.66
C ILE A 260 -2.40 -1.52 -2.68
N HIS A 261 -1.19 -1.03 -2.96
CA HIS A 261 -0.28 -1.72 -3.88
C HIS A 261 0.33 -2.93 -3.20
N SER A 262 0.82 -2.74 -1.98
CA SER A 262 1.33 -3.81 -1.14
C SER A 262 1.09 -3.53 0.33
N LEU A 263 0.65 -4.54 1.08
CA LEU A 263 0.62 -4.51 2.54
C LEU A 263 1.09 -5.86 3.09
N GLY A 264 2.22 -5.85 3.79
CA GLY A 264 2.86 -7.04 4.33
C GLY A 264 3.31 -6.84 5.79
N PHE A 265 3.40 -7.95 6.51
CA PHE A 265 3.80 -7.98 7.91
C PHE A 265 5.02 -8.90 8.04
N GLY A 266 6.06 -8.44 8.74
CA GLY A 266 7.30 -9.20 8.93
C GLY A 266 8.10 -9.41 7.63
N GLN A 267 8.94 -10.44 7.64
CA GLN A 267 9.84 -10.74 6.54
C GLN A 267 9.08 -11.35 5.34
N GLN A 268 9.23 -10.72 4.16
CA GLN A 268 8.67 -11.22 2.91
C GLN A 268 9.52 -12.36 2.32
N TYR A 269 8.88 -13.29 1.62
CA TYR A 269 9.53 -14.38 0.90
C TYR A 269 8.95 -14.55 -0.52
N PRO A 270 9.72 -15.11 -1.49
CA PRO A 270 9.23 -15.26 -2.86
C PRO A 270 7.96 -16.12 -2.94
N GLY A 271 6.95 -15.62 -3.66
CA GLY A 271 5.69 -16.33 -3.88
C GLY A 271 4.64 -16.15 -2.79
N ILE A 272 4.89 -15.31 -1.77
CA ILE A 272 3.83 -14.85 -0.87
C ILE A 272 2.82 -14.00 -1.66
N VAL A 273 1.52 -14.25 -1.43
CA VAL A 273 0.43 -13.46 -1.98
C VAL A 273 -0.35 -12.90 -0.81
N ASN A 274 -0.24 -11.60 -0.55
CA ASN A 274 -0.97 -11.00 0.56
C ASN A 274 -2.40 -10.64 0.13
N PRO A 275 -3.42 -10.85 0.99
CA PRO A 275 -4.82 -10.61 0.65
C PRO A 275 -5.16 -9.17 0.21
N LEU A 276 -4.40 -8.17 0.66
CA LEU A 276 -4.66 -6.76 0.33
C LEU A 276 -3.79 -6.20 -0.79
N ASP A 277 -2.89 -7.00 -1.38
CA ASP A 277 -2.06 -6.54 -2.49
C ASP A 277 -2.92 -6.25 -3.74
N GLY A 278 -2.68 -5.10 -4.37
CA GLY A 278 -3.42 -4.63 -5.54
C GLY A 278 -4.89 -4.22 -5.30
N ARG A 279 -5.36 -4.14 -4.05
CA ARG A 279 -6.76 -3.81 -3.76
C ARG A 279 -7.07 -2.36 -4.04
N LYS A 280 -8.22 -2.11 -4.67
CA LYS A 280 -8.69 -0.77 -5.04
C LYS A 280 -10.06 -0.52 -4.41
N GLN A 281 -10.19 0.56 -3.65
CA GLN A 281 -11.46 1.02 -3.10
C GLN A 281 -11.73 2.42 -3.58
N MET A 282 -12.78 2.59 -4.38
CA MET A 282 -13.12 3.86 -5.01
C MET A 282 -14.50 4.32 -4.55
N LEU A 283 -14.58 5.55 -4.06
CA LEU A 283 -15.82 6.22 -3.73
C LEU A 283 -16.35 7.01 -4.94
N PRO A 284 -17.67 7.13 -5.10
CA PRO A 284 -18.27 8.09 -6.02
C PRO A 284 -17.76 9.52 -5.73
N GLN A 285 -17.82 10.39 -6.74
CA GLN A 285 -17.50 11.81 -6.59
C GLN A 285 -18.33 12.43 -5.45
N ASP A 286 -17.71 13.34 -4.70
CA ASP A 286 -18.31 14.08 -3.58
C ASP A 286 -18.87 13.21 -2.43
N LYS A 287 -18.41 11.96 -2.31
CA LYS A 287 -18.76 11.09 -1.17
C LYS A 287 -17.57 10.82 -0.26
N SER A 288 -17.88 10.74 1.02
CA SER A 288 -16.98 10.25 2.07
C SER A 288 -17.38 8.87 2.53
N GLY A 289 -16.42 8.14 3.07
CA GLY A 289 -16.71 6.94 3.83
C GLY A 289 -15.53 6.54 4.70
N LEU A 290 -15.75 5.49 5.48
CA LEU A 290 -14.76 4.86 6.32
C LEU A 290 -14.53 3.45 5.80
N PHE A 291 -13.31 3.16 5.35
CA PHE A 291 -12.85 1.81 5.03
C PHE A 291 -12.11 1.26 6.23
N GLN A 292 -12.54 0.09 6.73
CA GLN A 292 -11.92 -0.59 7.86
C GLN A 292 -11.47 -1.98 7.43
N TYR A 293 -10.21 -2.28 7.71
CA TYR A 293 -9.57 -3.56 7.42
C TYR A 293 -9.20 -4.23 8.75
N PHE A 294 -9.88 -5.33 9.08
CA PHE A 294 -9.56 -6.13 10.25
C PHE A 294 -8.59 -7.22 9.83
N ILE A 295 -7.31 -7.03 10.16
CA ILE A 295 -6.22 -7.91 9.74
C ILE A 295 -5.86 -8.84 10.88
N LYS A 296 -5.86 -10.14 10.63
CA LYS A 296 -5.41 -11.18 11.57
C LYS A 296 -4.09 -11.76 11.08
N VAL A 297 -3.03 -11.42 11.79
CA VAL A 297 -1.65 -11.75 11.45
C VAL A 297 -1.26 -13.07 12.14
N VAL A 298 -0.71 -14.02 11.37
CA VAL A 298 -0.30 -15.36 11.83
C VAL A 298 1.19 -15.56 11.50
N PRO A 299 2.06 -15.71 12.50
CA PRO A 299 3.46 -16.09 12.30
C PRO A 299 3.56 -17.47 11.64
N THR A 300 4.47 -17.61 10.67
CA THR A 300 4.68 -18.85 9.93
C THR A 300 6.17 -19.09 9.74
N LEU A 301 6.61 -20.35 9.82
CA LEU A 301 8.00 -20.70 9.55
C LEU A 301 8.09 -21.33 8.17
N PHE A 302 8.70 -20.62 7.23
CA PHE A 302 8.91 -21.13 5.88
C PHE A 302 10.24 -21.87 5.81
N GLU A 303 10.18 -23.17 5.51
CA GLU A 303 11.36 -24.01 5.29
C GLU A 303 11.60 -24.20 3.79
N ARG A 304 12.75 -23.73 3.30
CA ARG A 304 13.14 -23.91 1.90
C ARG A 304 13.63 -25.32 1.63
N TYR A 305 13.56 -25.73 0.36
CA TYR A 305 14.28 -26.89 -0.15
C TYR A 305 15.78 -26.73 0.14
N GLY A 306 16.30 -27.51 1.09
CA GLY A 306 17.66 -27.37 1.65
C GLY A 306 17.72 -27.04 3.16
N GLY A 307 16.59 -26.92 3.85
CA GLY A 307 16.51 -26.82 5.32
C GLY A 307 16.71 -25.42 5.90
N ALA A 308 16.85 -24.40 5.06
CA ALA A 308 16.91 -23.01 5.53
C ALA A 308 15.52 -22.55 5.97
N LYS A 309 15.40 -22.19 7.25
CA LYS A 309 14.15 -21.74 7.87
C LYS A 309 14.10 -20.22 7.93
N ILE A 310 12.97 -19.64 7.55
CA ILE A 310 12.73 -18.19 7.52
C ILE A 310 11.48 -17.92 8.36
N SER A 311 11.61 -17.04 9.34
CA SER A 311 10.45 -16.57 10.11
C SER A 311 9.68 -15.57 9.27
N THR A 312 8.49 -15.98 8.86
CA THR A 312 7.62 -15.24 7.95
C THR A 312 6.27 -15.01 8.60
N THR A 313 5.37 -14.35 7.90
CA THR A 313 4.06 -14.05 8.44
C THR A 313 3.06 -14.06 7.30
N GLN A 314 1.87 -14.56 7.59
CA GLN A 314 0.72 -14.50 6.71
C GLN A 314 -0.40 -13.76 7.43
N TYR A 315 -1.40 -13.28 6.70
CA TYR A 315 -2.57 -12.70 7.33
C TYR A 315 -3.83 -13.00 6.56
N SER A 316 -4.95 -12.88 7.27
CA SER A 316 -6.29 -12.84 6.68
C SER A 316 -6.92 -11.48 6.96
N VAL A 317 -7.90 -11.09 6.14
CA VAL A 317 -8.55 -9.78 6.23
C VAL A 317 -10.07 -9.91 6.20
N THR A 318 -10.73 -9.11 7.03
CA THR A 318 -12.16 -8.80 6.93
C THR A 318 -12.33 -7.31 6.63
N GLU A 319 -13.21 -6.98 5.69
CA GLU A 319 -13.41 -5.62 5.21
C GLU A 319 -14.78 -5.08 5.63
N HIS A 320 -14.79 -3.85 6.12
CA HIS A 320 -16.02 -3.11 6.40
C HIS A 320 -15.95 -1.74 5.74
N PHE A 321 -17.08 -1.32 5.18
CA PHE A 321 -17.23 -0.01 4.58
C PHE A 321 -18.46 0.68 5.18
N LYS A 322 -18.29 1.92 5.63
CA LYS A 322 -19.37 2.77 6.11
C LYS A 322 -19.39 4.06 5.31
N LEU A 323 -20.46 4.29 4.55
CA LEU A 323 -20.68 5.57 3.88
C LEU A 323 -21.02 6.64 4.93
N ARG A 324 -20.48 7.85 4.75
CA ARG A 324 -20.80 9.02 5.56
C ARG A 324 -21.72 9.96 4.79
#